data_AF-A0A328TAH5-F1
#
_entry.id   AF-A0A328TAH5-F1
#
_cell.length_a   1.000
_cell.length_b   1.000
_cell.length_c   1.000
_cell.angle_alpha   90.00
_cell.angle_beta   90.00
_cell.angle_gamma   90.00
#
_symmetry.space_group_name_H-M   'P 1'
#
loop_
_entity.id
_entity.type
_entity.pdbx_description
1 polymer ?
#
loop_
_entity_poly.entity_id
_entity_poly.type
_entity_poly.pdbx_seq_one_letter_code
_entity_poly.pdbx_strand_id
1 'polypeptide(L)' 'MGFWKALAKVFPDTRYQRCLVHKTANVLTARSKSVQPKVKSELGEIWL' A
#
# COMPACT_ATOMS: atom_id res chain seq x y z
N MET A 1 -11.48 2.65 -17.92
CA MET A 1 -10.44 3.62 -17.50
C MET A 1 -9.97 3.22 -16.10
N GLY A 2 -8.66 3.14 -15.85
CA GLY A 2 -8.14 2.81 -14.51
C GLY A 2 -7.99 4.07 -13.64
N PHE A 3 -8.08 3.92 -12.31
CA PHE A 3 -8.01 5.02 -11.34
C PHE A 3 -6.84 5.99 -11.59
N TRP A 4 -5.63 5.47 -11.78
CA TRP A 4 -4.43 6.29 -12.02
C TRP A 4 -4.50 7.11 -13.32
N LYS A 5 -5.09 6.55 -14.38
CA LYS A 5 -5.27 7.28 -15.65
C LYS A 5 -6.27 8.43 -15.50
N ALA A 6 -7.31 8.26 -14.70
CA ALA A 6 -8.28 9.31 -14.42
C ALA A 6 -7.67 10.41 -13.52
N LEU A 7 -6.93 10.02 -12.48
CA LEU A 7 -6.24 10.94 -11.59
C LEU A 7 -5.24 11.84 -12.37
N ALA A 8 -4.43 11.25 -13.25
CA ALA A 8 -3.49 11.96 -14.10
C ALA A 8 -4.14 13.02 -15.00
N LYS A 9 -5.37 12.74 -15.48
CA LYS A 9 -6.10 13.64 -16.38
C LYS A 9 -6.68 14.85 -15.64
N VAL A 10 -7.18 14.64 -14.42
CA VAL A 10 -7.90 15.68 -13.66
C VAL A 10 -6.95 16.48 -12.76
N PHE A 11 -5.90 15.83 -12.24
CA PHE A 11 -4.95 16.43 -11.30
C PHE A 11 -3.49 16.15 -11.74
N PRO A 12 -3.01 16.83 -12.80
CA PRO A 12 -1.72 16.52 -13.41
C PRO A 12 -0.51 16.71 -12.47
N ASP A 13 -0.60 17.65 -11.52
CA ASP A 13 0.50 17.96 -10.59
C ASP A 13 0.52 17.08 -9.33
N THR A 14 -0.49 16.22 -9.15
CA THR A 14 -0.58 15.35 -7.97
C THR A 14 0.50 14.27 -8.02
N ARG A 15 1.34 14.21 -6.99
CA ARG A 15 2.28 13.09 -6.83
C ARG A 15 1.54 11.81 -6.47
N TYR A 16 1.85 10.74 -7.19
CA TYR A 16 1.25 9.44 -6.93
C TYR A 16 1.90 8.78 -5.73
N GLN A 17 1.07 8.38 -4.76
CA GLN A 17 1.48 7.57 -3.62
C GLN A 17 0.41 6.52 -3.33
N ARG A 18 0.81 5.30 -3.02
CA ARG A 18 -0.13 4.30 -2.48
C ARG A 18 -0.25 4.46 -0.97
N CYS A 19 -1.47 4.36 -0.47
CA CYS A 19 -1.74 4.36 0.96
C CYS A 19 -0.97 3.22 1.65
N LEU A 20 -0.16 3.57 2.65
CA LEU A 20 0.67 2.60 3.38
C LEU A 20 -0.21 1.56 4.11
N VAL A 21 -1.36 1.98 4.66
CA VAL A 21 -2.31 1.06 5.31
C VAL A 21 -2.81 -0.02 4.35
N HIS A 22 -3.30 0.38 3.16
CA HIS A 22 -3.79 -0.57 2.17
C HIS A 22 -2.68 -1.46 1.60
N LYS A 23 -1.48 -0.89 1.38
CA LYS A 23 -0.34 -1.68 0.88
C LYS A 23 0.11 -2.71 1.94
N THR A 24 0.11 -2.36 3.24
CA THR A 24 0.40 -3.32 4.33
C THR A 24 -0.69 -4.39 4.43
N ALA A 25 -1.96 -4.01 4.41
CA ALA A 25 -3.07 -4.96 4.46
C ALA A 25 -3.00 -5.99 3.33
N ASN A 26 -2.73 -5.54 2.09
CA ASN A 26 -2.57 -6.43 0.95
C ASN A 26 -1.42 -7.43 1.12
N VAL A 27 -0.30 -7.01 1.72
CA VAL A 27 0.81 -7.93 2.03
C VAL A 27 0.39 -8.94 3.10
N LEU A 28 -0.30 -8.51 4.16
CA LEU A 28 -0.74 -9.40 5.24
C LEU A 28 -1.76 -10.45 4.76
N THR A 29 -2.68 -10.08 3.85
CA THR A 29 -3.66 -11.01 3.27
C THR A 29 -3.00 -12.16 2.50
N ALA A 30 -1.82 -11.95 1.92
CA ALA A 30 -1.06 -12.98 1.22
C ALA A 30 -0.24 -13.90 2.15
N ARG A 31 -0.29 -13.70 3.47
CA ARG A 31 0.47 -14.46 4.47
C ARG A 31 -0.45 -15.21 5.43
N SER A 32 0.04 -16.33 5.97
CA SER A 32 -0.68 -17.07 7.02
C SER A 32 -0.88 -16.20 8.27
N LYS A 33 -2.02 -16.35 8.94
CA LYS A 33 -2.37 -15.50 10.10
C LYS A 33 -1.33 -15.55 11.22
N SER A 34 -0.67 -16.69 11.42
CA SER A 34 0.35 -16.87 12.46
C SER A 34 1.59 -16.01 12.27
N VAL A 35 1.98 -15.69 11.03
CA VAL A 35 3.17 -14.88 10.75
C VAL A 35 2.88 -13.38 10.60
N GLN A 36 1.60 -13.00 10.47
CA GLN A 36 1.20 -11.60 10.23
C GLN A 36 1.70 -10.60 11.29
N PRO A 37 1.70 -10.89 12.60
CA PRO A 37 2.22 -9.95 13.60
C PRO A 37 3.69 -9.61 13.38
N LYS A 38 4.52 -10.63 13.11
CA LYS A 38 5.94 -10.45 12.82
C LYS A 38 6.17 -9.67 11.53
N VAL A 39 5.49 -10.09 10.44
CA VAL A 39 5.58 -9.40 9.15
C VAL A 39 5.14 -7.94 9.26
N LYS A 40 4.09 -7.65 10.03
CA LYS A 40 3.64 -6.27 10.25
C LYS A 40 4.69 -5.42 10.96
N SER A 41 5.41 -6.00 11.94
CA SER A 41 6.52 -5.32 12.63
C SER A 41 7.65 -5.02 11.65
N GLU A 42 8.08 -6.00 10.86
CA GLU A 42 9.17 -5.84 9.87
C GLU A 42 8.80 -4.86 8.74
N LEU A 43 7.52 -4.82 8.34
CA LEU A 43 7.03 -3.82 7.40
C LEU A 43 7.03 -2.41 7.99
N GLY A 44 6.98 -2.25 9.32
CA GLY A 44 7.18 -0.95 9.96
C GLY A 44 8.54 -0.36 9.60
N GLU A 45 9.60 -1.14 9.79
CA GLU A 45 11.00 -0.73 9.56
C GLU A 45 11.36 -0.38 8.11
N ILE A 46 10.54 -0.77 7.14
CA ILE A 46 10.79 -0.49 5.71
C ILE A 46 10.11 0.83 5.27
N TRP A 47 9.05 1.27 5.97
CA TRP A 47 8.10 2.27 5.44
C TRP A 47 7.96 3.49 6.36
N LEU A 48 8.26 3.34 7.64
CA LEU A 48 8.23 4.36 8.69
C LEU A 48 9.66 4.62 9.19
#